data_AF-N6T1D7-F1
#
_entry.id   AF-N6T1D7-F1
#
_cell.length_a   1.000
_cell.length_b   1.000
_cell.length_c   1.000
_cell.angle_alpha   90.00
_cell.angle_beta   90.00
_cell.angle_gamma   90.00
#
_symmetry.space_group_name_H-M   'P 1'
#
loop_
_entity.id
_entity.type
_entity.pdbx_description
1 polymer ?
#
loop_
_entity_poly.entity_id
_entity_poly.type
_entity_poly.pdbx_seq_one_letter_code
_entity_poly.pdbx_strand_id
1 'polypeptide(L)'
;KQKKSFLILSVALLLILIPRLNTKPPQFSAADNPTAREPSATTRFLTLAYLPFVNFLILVYPSQLSFDWGMDAIPRIHSIRDPRVFYALCFYTVLTVVLGVCLFGILEPRGWFSVSYANFIKAGCIIYHRRNSDTHSHNCRIANNNNTTHNHHFLCVCTAVKLTSQKVTSRHSVLFSLSLIVLPFLPASNLLFYVGFVVAERVLYIPSAGFCLLIGIASAKLWKLKMNRGYLCAGFVLVLAGFSAKTVIRNWDWKNEESLFCSAISFNPPK
;
A
#
# COMPACT_ATOMS: atom_id res chain seq x y z
N LYS A 1 -11.62 20.48 -5.59
CA LYS A 1 -11.26 19.41 -6.56
C LYS A 1 -11.19 18.03 -5.89
N GLN A 2 -10.41 17.85 -4.82
CA GLN A 2 -10.26 16.57 -4.10
C GLN A 2 -11.55 15.96 -3.53
N LYS A 3 -12.44 16.75 -2.89
CA LYS A 3 -13.73 16.25 -2.37
C LYS A 3 -14.64 15.66 -3.46
N LYS A 4 -14.62 16.25 -4.67
CA LYS A 4 -15.38 15.77 -5.82
C LYS A 4 -14.82 14.44 -6.34
N SER A 5 -13.49 14.31 -6.40
CA SER A 5 -12.82 13.06 -6.79
C SER A 5 -13.10 11.91 -5.80
N PHE A 6 -13.09 12.19 -4.49
CA PHE A 6 -13.42 11.17 -3.48
C PHE A 6 -14.87 10.71 -3.59
N LEU A 7 -15.81 11.65 -3.76
CA LEU A 7 -17.23 11.34 -3.96
C LEU A 7 -17.43 10.46 -5.21
N ILE A 8 -16.79 10.82 -6.33
CA ILE A 8 -16.90 10.06 -7.59
C ILE A 8 -16.34 8.64 -7.41
N LEU A 9 -15.19 8.49 -6.77
CA LEU A 9 -14.60 7.17 -6.50
C LEU A 9 -15.46 6.33 -5.56
N SER A 10 -16.03 6.94 -4.51
CA SER A 10 -16.89 6.24 -3.56
C SER A 10 -18.21 5.80 -4.20
N VAL A 11 -18.80 6.63 -5.06
CA VAL A 11 -20.01 6.28 -5.82
C VAL A 11 -19.71 5.19 -6.84
N ALA A 12 -18.60 5.30 -7.58
CA ALA A 12 -18.19 4.25 -8.53
C ALA A 12 -17.95 2.91 -7.83
N LEU A 13 -17.30 2.92 -6.66
CA LEU A 13 -17.11 1.72 -5.84
C LEU A 13 -18.45 1.11 -5.42
N LEU A 14 -19.39 1.93 -4.92
CA LEU A 14 -20.73 1.47 -4.53
C LEU A 14 -21.51 0.86 -5.70
N LEU A 15 -21.46 1.49 -6.87
CA LEU A 15 -22.12 0.98 -8.08
C LEU A 15 -21.57 -0.38 -8.55
N ILE A 16 -20.29 -0.67 -8.28
CA ILE A 16 -19.67 -1.97 -8.57
C ILE A 16 -19.97 -2.98 -7.45
N LEU A 17 -19.99 -2.53 -6.19
CA LEU A 17 -20.13 -3.39 -5.02
C LEU A 17 -21.58 -3.89 -4.84
N ILE A 18 -22.57 -3.03 -5.03
CA ILE A 18 -24.00 -3.34 -4.80
C ILE A 18 -24.46 -4.54 -5.67
N PRO A 19 -24.22 -4.58 -6.99
CA PRO A 19 -24.58 -5.74 -7.82
C PRO A 19 -23.86 -7.01 -7.36
N ARG A 20 -22.60 -6.89 -6.96
CA ARG A 20 -21.76 -8.03 -6.54
C ARG A 20 -22.14 -8.60 -5.17
N LEU A 21 -22.71 -7.77 -4.29
CA LEU A 21 -23.24 -8.22 -2.99
C LEU A 21 -24.63 -8.85 -3.12
N ASN A 22 -25.38 -8.48 -4.16
CA ASN A 22 -26.70 -9.03 -4.45
C ASN A 22 -26.65 -10.38 -5.20
N THR A 23 -25.48 -10.82 -5.69
CA THR A 23 -25.33 -12.18 -6.22
C THR A 23 -25.23 -13.17 -5.07
N LYS A 24 -25.84 -14.36 -5.23
CA LYS A 24 -25.73 -15.44 -4.24
C LYS A 24 -24.25 -15.68 -3.90
N PRO A 25 -23.90 -15.75 -2.60
CA PRO A 25 -22.52 -16.00 -2.23
C PRO A 25 -22.09 -17.37 -2.79
N PRO A 26 -20.87 -17.48 -3.33
CA PRO A 26 -20.35 -18.76 -3.82
C PRO A 26 -20.37 -19.79 -2.69
N GLN A 27 -20.85 -21.00 -2.97
CA GLN A 27 -20.82 -22.11 -2.03
C GLN A 27 -19.45 -22.80 -2.13
N PHE A 28 -18.63 -22.63 -1.09
CA PHE A 28 -17.32 -23.28 -0.96
C PHE A 28 -17.43 -24.58 -0.18
N SER A 29 -16.54 -25.55 -0.41
CA SER A 29 -16.49 -26.81 0.35
C SER A 29 -16.06 -26.58 1.80
N ALA A 30 -16.39 -27.52 2.71
CA ALA A 30 -15.86 -27.50 4.08
C ALA A 30 -14.34 -27.69 4.09
N ALA A 31 -13.82 -28.41 3.10
CA ALA A 31 -12.40 -28.67 2.96
C ALA A 31 -11.63 -27.38 2.67
N ASP A 32 -12.21 -26.44 1.92
CA ASP A 32 -11.48 -25.23 1.47
C ASP A 32 -11.31 -24.22 2.61
N ASN A 33 -12.32 -24.09 3.47
CA ASN A 33 -12.28 -23.20 4.63
C ASN A 33 -13.13 -23.78 5.77
N PRO A 34 -12.58 -24.72 6.57
CA PRO A 34 -13.32 -25.32 7.67
C PRO A 34 -13.65 -24.30 8.76
N THR A 35 -12.81 -23.29 8.94
CA THR A 35 -13.02 -22.21 9.93
C THR A 35 -14.31 -21.43 9.65
N ALA A 36 -14.68 -21.23 8.39
CA ALA A 36 -15.94 -20.55 8.04
C ALA A 36 -17.19 -21.37 8.46
N ARG A 37 -17.08 -22.71 8.51
CA ARG A 37 -18.17 -23.64 8.87
C ARG A 37 -18.18 -24.06 10.34
N GLU A 38 -17.26 -23.56 11.16
CA GLU A 38 -17.20 -23.84 12.59
C GLU A 38 -18.48 -23.34 13.31
N PRO A 39 -19.13 -24.15 14.17
CA PRO A 39 -20.36 -23.76 14.88
C PRO A 39 -20.13 -22.67 15.93
N SER A 40 -18.94 -22.65 16.55
CA SER A 40 -18.57 -21.68 17.56
C SER A 40 -18.20 -20.34 16.92
N ALA A 41 -19.05 -19.33 17.13
CA ALA A 41 -18.81 -17.97 16.62
C ALA A 41 -17.53 -17.33 17.18
N THR A 42 -17.17 -17.65 18.42
CA THR A 42 -15.94 -17.15 19.07
C THR A 42 -14.70 -17.76 18.43
N THR A 43 -14.68 -19.08 18.25
CA THR A 43 -13.58 -19.80 17.58
C THR A 43 -13.37 -19.28 16.16
N ARG A 44 -14.48 -19.07 15.44
CA ARG A 44 -14.47 -18.48 14.10
C ARG A 44 -13.89 -17.07 14.12
N PHE A 45 -14.41 -16.18 14.96
CA PHE A 45 -13.92 -14.80 15.04
C PHE A 45 -12.43 -14.72 15.40
N LEU A 46 -11.98 -15.43 16.44
CA LEU A 46 -10.59 -15.43 16.87
C LEU A 46 -9.65 -15.93 15.78
N THR A 47 -10.02 -17.03 15.12
CA THR A 47 -9.20 -17.61 14.05
C THR A 47 -9.15 -16.67 12.85
N LEU A 48 -10.29 -16.15 12.40
CA LEU A 48 -10.35 -15.24 11.24
C LEU A 48 -9.66 -13.90 11.50
N ALA A 49 -9.70 -13.37 12.73
CA ALA A 49 -8.95 -12.19 13.11
C ALA A 49 -7.43 -12.44 13.09
N TYR A 50 -6.99 -13.67 13.36
CA TYR A 50 -5.59 -14.07 13.32
C TYR A 50 -5.05 -14.29 11.89
N LEU A 51 -5.89 -14.69 10.92
CA LEU A 51 -5.45 -14.98 9.54
C LEU A 51 -4.74 -13.80 8.84
N PRO A 52 -5.19 -12.53 8.96
CA PRO A 52 -4.45 -11.39 8.42
C PRO A 52 -3.04 -11.26 8.95
N PHE A 53 -2.80 -11.61 10.23
CA PHE A 53 -1.45 -11.63 10.79
C PHE A 53 -0.59 -12.73 10.16
N VAL A 54 -1.14 -13.93 9.96
CA VAL A 54 -0.42 -15.02 9.24
C VAL A 54 -0.07 -14.61 7.81
N ASN A 55 -1.02 -13.99 7.10
CA ASN A 55 -0.80 -13.46 5.76
C ASN A 55 0.30 -12.38 5.76
N PHE A 56 0.33 -11.50 6.76
CA PHE A 56 1.39 -10.51 6.91
C PHE A 56 2.75 -11.18 7.20
N LEU A 57 2.81 -12.25 7.98
CA LEU A 57 4.06 -12.99 8.20
C LEU A 57 4.57 -13.62 6.91
N ILE A 58 3.69 -14.18 6.07
CA ILE A 58 4.07 -14.71 4.75
C ILE A 58 4.59 -13.58 3.85
N LEU A 59 3.98 -12.40 3.92
CA LEU A 59 4.41 -11.21 3.18
C LEU A 59 5.82 -10.75 3.58
N VAL A 60 6.14 -10.76 4.88
CA VAL A 60 7.44 -10.32 5.42
C VAL A 60 8.51 -11.40 5.24
N TYR A 61 8.14 -12.67 5.47
CA TYR A 61 9.06 -13.80 5.46
C TYR A 61 8.39 -15.05 4.87
N PRO A 62 8.46 -15.24 3.53
CA PRO A 62 7.95 -16.43 2.85
C PRO A 62 8.82 -17.64 3.20
N SER A 63 8.41 -18.40 4.23
CA SER A 63 9.12 -19.59 4.68
C SER A 63 8.28 -20.83 4.59
N GLN A 64 7.08 -20.76 5.13
CA GLN A 64 6.05 -21.76 4.98
C GLN A 64 5.20 -21.35 3.79
N LEU A 65 5.38 -22.07 2.69
CA LEU A 65 4.57 -21.91 1.48
C LEU A 65 4.01 -23.30 1.17
N SER A 66 2.74 -23.34 0.81
CA SER A 66 2.02 -24.54 0.41
C SER A 66 1.29 -24.22 -0.88
N PHE A 67 1.19 -25.21 -1.77
CA PHE A 67 0.42 -25.06 -3.02
C PHE A 67 -1.07 -24.82 -2.72
N ASP A 68 -1.56 -25.35 -1.58
CA ASP A 68 -2.91 -25.13 -1.09
C ASP A 68 -2.95 -25.01 0.45
N TRP A 69 -3.75 -24.08 0.95
CA TRP A 69 -3.93 -23.77 2.37
C TRP A 69 -5.35 -24.10 2.82
N GLY A 70 -5.79 -25.30 2.46
CA GLY A 70 -7.08 -25.85 2.87
C GLY A 70 -7.02 -26.59 4.21
N MET A 71 -8.13 -27.25 4.52
CA MET A 71 -8.33 -28.15 5.66
C MET A 71 -7.83 -27.53 6.98
N ASP A 72 -7.10 -28.30 7.78
CA ASP A 72 -6.64 -27.91 9.11
C ASP A 72 -5.21 -27.32 9.08
N ALA A 73 -4.80 -26.71 7.95
CA ALA A 73 -3.45 -26.14 7.81
C ALA A 73 -3.12 -25.05 8.83
N ILE A 74 -4.13 -24.33 9.30
CA ILE A 74 -4.02 -23.42 10.44
C ILE A 74 -4.94 -23.92 11.54
N PRO A 75 -4.39 -24.39 12.67
CA PRO A 75 -5.21 -24.88 13.77
C PRO A 75 -6.14 -23.78 14.30
N ARG A 76 -7.42 -24.10 14.49
CA ARG A 76 -8.41 -23.17 15.02
C ARG A 76 -8.08 -22.75 16.45
N ILE A 77 -8.47 -21.52 16.80
CA ILE A 77 -8.26 -20.95 18.13
C ILE A 77 -9.53 -21.15 18.96
N HIS A 78 -9.52 -22.13 19.85
CA HIS A 78 -10.68 -22.45 20.71
C HIS A 78 -10.74 -21.61 22.00
N SER A 79 -9.64 -20.96 22.40
CA SER A 79 -9.54 -20.20 23.65
C SER A 79 -9.00 -18.81 23.42
N ILE A 80 -9.55 -17.83 24.16
CA ILE A 80 -9.11 -16.44 24.14
C ILE A 80 -7.70 -16.29 24.75
N ARG A 81 -7.28 -17.24 25.59
CA ARG A 81 -5.96 -17.24 26.25
C ARG A 81 -4.83 -17.78 25.38
N ASP A 82 -5.13 -18.13 24.13
CA ASP A 82 -4.12 -18.59 23.19
C ASP A 82 -3.17 -17.43 22.82
N PRO A 83 -1.84 -17.61 22.87
CA PRO A 83 -0.87 -16.56 22.54
C PRO A 83 -1.04 -16.00 21.12
N ARG A 84 -1.63 -16.76 20.20
CA ARG A 84 -1.92 -16.32 18.83
C ARG A 84 -2.88 -15.13 18.79
N VAL A 85 -3.82 -15.06 19.74
CA VAL A 85 -4.74 -13.92 19.87
C VAL A 85 -3.98 -12.66 20.25
N PHE A 86 -2.99 -12.77 21.13
CA PHE A 86 -2.13 -11.65 21.51
C PHE A 86 -1.31 -11.14 20.32
N TYR A 87 -0.73 -12.02 19.50
CA TYR A 87 0.00 -11.60 18.30
C TYR A 87 -0.89 -10.86 17.30
N ALA A 88 -2.10 -11.35 17.06
CA ALA A 88 -3.08 -10.67 16.22
C ALA A 88 -3.43 -9.28 16.79
N LEU A 89 -3.65 -9.18 18.11
CA LEU A 89 -3.97 -7.92 18.77
C LEU A 89 -2.81 -6.91 18.63
N CYS A 90 -1.57 -7.32 18.87
CA CYS A 90 -0.39 -6.48 18.65
C CYS A 90 -0.28 -6.01 17.19
N PHE A 91 -0.59 -6.88 16.23
CA PHE A 91 -0.57 -6.53 14.81
C PHE A 91 -1.59 -5.41 14.49
N TYR A 92 -2.85 -5.55 14.93
CA TYR A 92 -3.87 -4.54 14.68
C TYR A 92 -3.64 -3.24 15.47
N THR A 93 -3.05 -3.29 16.67
CA THR A 93 -2.72 -2.09 17.43
C THR A 93 -1.62 -1.29 16.73
N VAL A 94 -0.55 -1.94 16.28
CA VAL A 94 0.51 -1.28 15.49
C VAL A 94 -0.06 -0.68 14.21
N LEU A 95 -0.87 -1.44 13.46
CA LEU A 95 -1.49 -0.95 12.23
C LEU A 95 -2.35 0.29 12.47
N THR A 96 -3.22 0.24 13.47
CA THR A 96 -4.12 1.34 13.83
C THR A 96 -3.35 2.57 14.31
N VAL A 97 -2.31 2.39 15.13
CA VAL A 97 -1.46 3.49 15.61
C VAL A 97 -0.73 4.15 14.45
N VAL A 98 -0.12 3.37 13.54
CA VAL A 98 0.58 3.92 12.37
C VAL A 98 -0.38 4.70 11.46
N LEU A 99 -1.57 4.15 11.19
CA LEU A 99 -2.60 4.84 10.43
C LEU A 99 -3.07 6.13 11.12
N GLY A 100 -3.34 6.06 12.43
CA GLY A 100 -3.76 7.21 13.23
C GLY A 100 -2.73 8.34 13.24
N VAL A 101 -1.45 8.03 13.47
CA VAL A 101 -0.35 9.01 13.44
C VAL A 101 -0.22 9.65 12.05
N CYS A 102 -0.33 8.85 11.00
CA CYS A 102 -0.23 9.36 9.63
C CYS A 102 -1.43 10.23 9.24
N LEU A 103 -2.64 9.87 9.65
CA LEU A 103 -3.87 10.62 9.38
C LEU A 103 -3.95 11.90 10.20
N PHE A 104 -3.69 11.83 11.51
CA PHE A 104 -3.68 13.00 12.40
C PHE A 104 -2.69 14.05 11.88
N GLY A 105 -1.50 13.61 11.49
CA GLY A 105 -0.48 14.49 10.93
C GLY A 105 -0.79 15.07 9.53
N ILE A 106 -1.92 14.73 8.92
CA ILE A 106 -2.44 15.33 7.67
C ILE A 106 -3.65 16.22 7.97
N LEU A 107 -4.48 15.84 8.93
CA LEU A 107 -5.66 16.59 9.36
C LEU A 107 -5.31 17.84 10.17
N GLU A 108 -4.12 17.89 10.77
CA GLU A 108 -3.61 19.08 11.43
C GLU A 108 -3.57 20.25 10.42
N PRO A 109 -4.31 21.35 10.67
CA PRO A 109 -4.42 22.44 9.74
C PRO A 109 -3.03 23.04 9.54
N ARG A 110 -2.47 22.86 8.35
CA ARG A 110 -1.28 23.60 7.93
C ARG A 110 -1.62 25.07 8.12
N GLY A 111 -0.95 25.72 9.07
CA GLY A 111 -1.08 27.14 9.35
C GLY A 111 -1.13 27.91 8.03
N TRP A 112 -2.02 28.91 7.97
CA TRP A 112 -2.33 29.68 6.78
C TRP A 112 -1.05 29.95 5.99
N PHE A 113 -0.97 29.39 4.78
CA PHE A 113 0.09 29.73 3.85
C PHE A 113 -0.05 31.24 3.60
N SER A 114 0.83 32.03 4.22
CA SER A 114 0.99 33.43 3.85
C SER A 114 1.55 33.43 2.43
N VAL A 115 0.65 33.64 1.46
CA VAL A 115 1.05 33.95 0.09
C VAL A 115 1.65 35.35 0.16
N SER A 116 2.96 35.43 0.31
CA SER A 116 3.68 36.69 0.19
C SER A 116 3.67 37.11 -1.28
N TYR A 117 2.74 37.98 -1.66
CA TYR A 117 2.73 38.63 -2.97
C TYR A 117 3.88 39.65 -3.01
N ALA A 118 5.03 39.25 -3.53
CA ALA A 118 6.07 40.20 -3.90
C ALA A 118 5.82 40.63 -5.36
N ASN A 119 5.29 41.83 -5.56
CA ASN A 119 5.22 42.45 -6.88
C ASN A 119 6.63 42.86 -7.29
N PHE A 120 7.25 42.11 -8.21
CA PHE A 120 8.51 42.53 -8.83
C PHE A 120 8.19 43.30 -10.11
N ILE A 121 8.36 44.62 -10.07
CA ILE A 121 8.41 45.45 -11.27
C ILE A 121 9.85 45.38 -11.79
N LYS A 122 10.10 44.57 -12.82
CA LYS A 122 11.39 44.55 -13.52
C LYS A 122 11.17 44.99 -14.97
N ALA A 123 11.91 46.02 -15.40
CA ALA A 123 12.07 46.34 -16.81
C ALA A 123 12.92 45.22 -17.44
N GLY A 124 12.30 44.37 -18.26
CA GLY A 124 12.94 43.19 -18.85
C GLY A 124 12.74 41.93 -18.00
N CYS A 125 11.85 41.04 -18.47
CA CYS A 125 11.66 39.74 -17.85
C CYS A 125 12.91 38.87 -18.09
N ILE A 126 13.65 38.53 -17.04
CA ILE A 126 14.83 37.63 -17.11
C ILE A 126 14.46 36.22 -17.58
N ILE A 127 13.16 35.88 -17.63
CA ILE A 127 12.63 34.65 -18.22
C ILE A 127 12.45 34.82 -19.75
N TYR A 128 13.34 35.54 -20.40
CA TYR A 128 13.30 35.78 -21.85
C TYR A 128 13.59 34.49 -22.67
N HIS A 129 14.07 33.42 -22.02
CA HIS A 129 14.57 32.21 -22.73
C HIS A 129 14.05 30.85 -22.23
N ARG A 130 13.01 30.77 -21.39
CA ARG A 130 12.41 29.46 -21.05
C ARG A 130 10.93 29.38 -21.37
N ARG A 131 10.60 28.29 -22.08
CA ARG A 131 9.29 27.83 -22.55
C ARG A 131 8.12 28.30 -21.69
N ASN A 132 7.08 28.79 -22.38
CA ASN A 132 5.73 29.09 -21.88
C ASN A 132 5.32 28.17 -20.73
N SER A 133 5.56 28.60 -19.50
CA SER A 133 4.93 28.03 -18.31
C SER A 133 3.65 28.79 -17.98
N ASP A 134 2.76 28.15 -17.21
CA ASP A 134 1.46 28.71 -16.78
C ASP A 134 1.52 29.93 -15.85
N THR A 135 2.69 30.55 -15.74
CA THR A 135 3.02 31.63 -14.81
C THR A 135 2.99 33.01 -15.47
N HIS A 136 2.67 33.11 -16.76
CA HIS A 136 2.56 34.38 -17.48
C HIS A 136 1.11 34.85 -17.55
N SER A 137 0.87 36.16 -17.37
CA SER A 137 -0.44 36.76 -17.62
C SER A 137 -0.82 36.66 -19.11
N HIS A 138 -2.12 36.67 -19.40
CA HIS A 138 -2.63 36.63 -20.79
C HIS A 138 -2.00 37.74 -21.67
N ASN A 139 -1.83 38.94 -21.11
CA ASN A 139 -1.19 40.07 -21.80
C ASN A 139 0.30 39.82 -22.06
N CYS A 140 1.01 39.12 -21.16
CA CYS A 140 2.42 38.74 -21.36
C CYS A 140 2.57 37.67 -22.46
N ARG A 141 1.60 36.76 -22.62
CA ARG A 141 1.62 35.74 -23.69
C ARG A 141 1.38 36.35 -25.06
N ILE A 142 0.50 37.35 -25.14
CA ILE A 142 0.21 38.08 -26.39
C ILE A 142 1.40 38.93 -26.81
N ALA A 143 2.02 39.67 -25.86
CA ALA A 143 3.17 40.53 -26.14
C ALA A 143 4.44 39.75 -26.53
N ASN A 144 4.58 38.50 -26.08
CA ASN A 144 5.72 37.64 -26.42
C ASN A 144 5.42 36.71 -27.63
N ASN A 145 4.35 36.99 -28.37
CA ASN A 145 4.03 36.29 -29.60
C ASN A 145 4.84 36.92 -30.76
N ASN A 146 5.62 36.08 -31.46
CA ASN A 146 6.58 36.49 -32.50
C ASN A 146 5.96 37.22 -33.72
N ASN A 147 4.64 37.38 -33.76
CA ASN A 147 3.93 38.07 -34.85
C ASN A 147 3.70 39.57 -34.60
N THR A 148 4.22 40.15 -33.52
CA THR A 148 4.02 41.58 -33.21
C THR A 148 5.33 42.37 -33.34
N THR A 149 5.41 43.22 -34.36
CA THR A 149 6.55 44.10 -34.62
C THR A 149 6.33 45.48 -34.02
N HIS A 150 6.36 45.64 -32.69
CA HIS A 150 6.38 46.99 -32.10
C HIS A 150 7.30 47.11 -30.88
N ASN A 151 8.26 48.02 -31.02
CA ASN A 151 9.20 48.54 -30.02
C ASN A 151 8.49 49.35 -28.93
N HIS A 152 7.73 48.71 -28.05
CA HIS A 152 7.31 49.35 -26.80
C HIS A 152 7.82 48.55 -25.60
N HIS A 153 8.51 49.25 -24.70
CA HIS A 153 8.92 48.79 -23.38
C HIS A 153 7.68 48.41 -22.55
N PHE A 154 7.08 47.25 -22.81
CA PHE A 154 6.01 46.72 -21.99
C PHE A 154 6.62 46.16 -20.70
N LEU A 155 6.30 46.80 -19.58
CA LEU A 155 6.59 46.26 -18.25
C LEU A 155 5.77 44.97 -18.04
N CYS A 156 6.41 43.80 -18.06
CA CYS A 156 5.74 42.58 -17.61
C CYS A 156 5.48 42.68 -16.11
N VAL A 157 4.20 42.77 -15.71
CA VAL A 157 3.79 42.41 -14.36
C VAL A 157 3.64 40.89 -14.32
N CYS A 158 4.76 40.23 -14.10
CA CYS A 158 4.85 38.79 -13.95
C CYS A 158 4.72 38.49 -12.44
N THR A 159 3.56 38.03 -11.97
CA THR A 159 3.42 37.56 -10.57
C THR A 159 4.25 36.30 -10.41
N ALA A 160 5.38 36.43 -9.72
CA ALA A 160 6.19 35.28 -9.32
C ALA A 160 5.42 34.50 -8.24
N VAL A 161 4.46 33.68 -8.67
CA VAL A 161 3.92 32.65 -7.80
C VAL A 161 5.05 31.68 -7.57
N LYS A 162 5.66 31.70 -6.38
CA LYS A 162 6.38 30.54 -5.87
C LYS A 162 5.35 29.43 -5.77
N LEU A 163 5.16 28.68 -6.87
CA LEU A 163 4.57 27.36 -6.83
C LEU A 163 5.56 26.51 -6.04
N THR A 164 5.45 26.58 -4.71
CA THR A 164 5.95 25.51 -3.85
C THR A 164 5.17 24.29 -4.28
N SER A 165 5.74 23.52 -5.21
CA SER A 165 5.35 22.13 -5.43
C SER A 165 5.21 21.53 -4.04
N GLN A 166 3.98 21.16 -3.67
CA GLN A 166 3.74 20.53 -2.38
C GLN A 166 4.64 19.31 -2.35
N LYS A 167 5.74 19.38 -1.59
CA LYS A 167 6.54 18.20 -1.28
C LYS A 167 5.54 17.21 -0.70
N VAL A 168 5.28 16.12 -1.42
CA VAL A 168 4.53 14.98 -0.90
C VAL A 168 5.24 14.61 0.40
N THR A 169 4.61 14.91 1.52
CA THR A 169 5.24 14.65 2.82
C THR A 169 5.36 13.15 2.98
N SER A 170 6.42 12.69 3.66
CA SER A 170 6.65 11.25 3.88
C SER A 170 5.42 10.51 4.41
N ARG A 171 4.52 11.19 5.14
CA ARG A 171 3.25 10.65 5.64
C ARG A 171 2.26 10.25 4.52
N HIS A 172 2.14 11.04 3.45
CA HIS A 172 1.25 10.71 2.34
C HIS A 172 1.73 9.47 1.58
N SER A 173 3.06 9.35 1.39
CA SER A 173 3.65 8.16 0.77
C SER A 173 3.42 6.91 1.63
N VAL A 174 3.58 7.01 2.96
CA VAL A 174 3.30 5.89 3.88
C VAL A 174 1.84 5.47 3.84
N LEU A 175 0.89 6.42 3.86
CA LEU A 175 -0.54 6.10 3.74
C LEU A 175 -0.88 5.45 2.41
N PHE A 176 -0.30 5.94 1.31
CA PHE A 176 -0.49 5.33 0.00
C PHE A 176 0.00 3.88 -0.02
N SER A 177 1.20 3.63 0.51
CA SER A 177 1.75 2.27 0.62
C SER A 177 0.90 1.36 1.52
N LEU A 178 0.44 1.85 2.67
CA LEU A 178 -0.46 1.09 3.56
C LEU A 178 -1.82 0.82 2.92
N SER A 179 -2.35 1.78 2.16
CA SER A 179 -3.60 1.62 1.41
C SER A 179 -3.48 0.51 0.36
N LEU A 180 -2.34 0.43 -0.35
CA LEU A 180 -2.03 -0.65 -1.29
C LEU A 180 -1.85 -2.01 -0.63
N ILE A 181 -1.50 -2.07 0.66
CA ILE A 181 -1.42 -3.31 1.42
C ILE A 181 -2.82 -3.75 1.88
N VAL A 182 -3.55 -2.84 2.53
CA VAL A 182 -4.78 -3.17 3.24
C VAL A 182 -5.97 -3.31 2.29
N LEU A 183 -6.20 -2.35 1.38
CA LEU A 183 -7.43 -2.32 0.57
C LEU A 183 -7.58 -3.53 -0.37
N PRO A 184 -6.53 -3.98 -1.10
CA PRO A 184 -6.64 -5.15 -1.96
C PRO A 184 -6.79 -6.46 -1.17
N PHE A 185 -6.22 -6.52 0.04
CA PHE A 185 -6.28 -7.70 0.90
C PHE A 185 -7.63 -7.84 1.63
N LEU A 186 -8.31 -6.72 1.90
CA LEU A 186 -9.51 -6.69 2.73
C LEU A 186 -10.63 -7.62 2.25
N PRO A 187 -11.00 -7.69 0.95
CA PRO A 187 -12.01 -8.63 0.46
C PRO A 187 -11.61 -10.09 0.61
N ALA A 188 -10.31 -10.38 0.62
CA ALA A 188 -9.75 -11.73 0.71
C ALA A 188 -9.38 -12.17 2.14
N SER A 189 -9.51 -11.26 3.12
CA SER A 189 -9.10 -11.46 4.52
C SER A 189 -10.00 -12.38 5.35
N ASN A 190 -11.12 -12.84 4.79
CA ASN A 190 -12.20 -13.54 5.50
C ASN A 190 -12.92 -12.72 6.60
N LEU A 191 -12.62 -11.42 6.76
CA LEU A 191 -13.25 -10.56 7.77
C LEU A 191 -14.60 -9.98 7.34
N LEU A 192 -14.73 -9.56 6.07
CA LEU A 192 -15.99 -9.03 5.54
C LEU A 192 -16.85 -10.09 4.87
N PHE A 193 -16.21 -10.98 4.12
CA PHE A 193 -16.85 -12.05 3.35
C PHE A 193 -16.04 -13.32 3.52
N TYR A 194 -16.71 -14.45 3.70
CA TYR A 194 -16.03 -15.74 3.69
C TYR A 194 -15.56 -16.06 2.28
N VAL A 195 -14.31 -16.52 2.20
CA VAL A 195 -13.66 -16.93 0.96
C VAL A 195 -13.29 -18.41 1.07
N GLY A 196 -13.29 -19.13 -0.05
CA GLY A 196 -12.93 -20.55 -0.13
C GLY A 196 -11.44 -20.84 0.03
N PHE A 197 -10.75 -20.15 0.91
CA PHE A 197 -9.40 -20.50 1.35
C PHE A 197 -9.13 -19.88 2.72
N VAL A 198 -8.30 -20.54 3.53
CA VAL A 198 -7.89 -20.01 4.84
C VAL A 198 -6.78 -18.97 4.65
N VAL A 199 -5.75 -19.28 3.86
CA VAL A 199 -4.66 -18.38 3.48
C VAL A 199 -4.42 -18.50 1.98
N ALA A 200 -3.94 -17.46 1.32
CA ALA A 200 -3.57 -17.56 -0.08
C ALA A 200 -2.45 -16.59 -0.43
N GLU A 201 -1.29 -17.13 -0.78
CA GLU A 201 -0.13 -16.36 -1.21
C GLU A 201 -0.41 -15.51 -2.46
N ARG A 202 -1.22 -16.00 -3.40
CA ARG A 202 -1.61 -15.27 -4.63
C ARG A 202 -2.33 -13.95 -4.34
N VAL A 203 -3.00 -13.81 -3.19
CA VAL A 203 -3.67 -12.58 -2.78
C VAL A 203 -2.66 -11.52 -2.35
N LEU A 204 -1.47 -11.94 -1.92
CA LEU A 204 -0.41 -11.06 -1.41
C LEU A 204 0.41 -10.39 -2.52
N TYR A 205 0.12 -10.64 -3.80
CA TYR A 205 0.85 -10.02 -4.91
C TYR A 205 0.72 -8.48 -4.91
N ILE A 206 -0.51 -7.94 -4.85
CA ILE A 206 -0.70 -6.48 -4.79
C ILE A 206 -0.20 -5.90 -3.45
N PRO A 207 -0.50 -6.50 -2.28
CA PRO A 207 0.09 -6.08 -1.01
C PRO A 207 1.61 -6.04 -1.00
N SER A 208 2.29 -6.96 -1.72
CA SER A 208 3.77 -6.96 -1.82
C SER A 208 4.31 -5.69 -2.47
N ALA A 209 3.63 -5.14 -3.48
CA ALA A 209 4.02 -3.87 -4.08
C ALA A 209 3.93 -2.72 -3.06
N GLY A 210 2.86 -2.69 -2.26
CA GLY A 210 2.73 -1.72 -1.16
C GLY A 210 3.80 -1.87 -0.08
N PHE A 211 4.15 -3.11 0.26
CA PHE A 211 5.21 -3.44 1.22
C PHE A 211 6.59 -3.01 0.73
N CYS A 212 6.93 -3.26 -0.54
CA CYS A 212 8.18 -2.80 -1.16
C CYS A 212 8.31 -1.27 -1.11
N LEU A 213 7.20 -0.53 -1.34
CA LEU A 213 7.21 0.93 -1.21
C LEU A 213 7.47 1.38 0.24
N LEU A 214 6.90 0.70 1.24
CA LEU A 214 7.19 0.99 2.65
C LEU A 214 8.67 0.75 2.98
N ILE A 215 9.25 -0.36 2.53
CA ILE A 215 10.68 -0.65 2.70
C ILE A 215 11.51 0.45 2.04
N GLY A 216 11.19 0.86 0.82
CA GLY A 216 11.89 1.94 0.13
C GLY A 216 11.87 3.26 0.92
N ILE A 217 10.72 3.63 1.50
CA ILE A 217 10.58 4.83 2.35
C ILE A 217 11.40 4.68 3.64
N ALA A 218 11.37 3.49 4.28
CA ALA A 218 12.13 3.21 5.49
C ALA A 218 13.64 3.30 5.23
N SER A 219 14.13 2.64 4.18
CA SER A 219 15.52 2.69 3.74
C SER A 219 15.98 4.11 3.40
N ALA A 220 15.14 4.91 2.71
CA ALA A 220 15.45 6.30 2.42
C ALA A 220 15.56 7.17 3.69
N LYS A 221 14.80 6.87 4.75
CA LYS A 221 14.95 7.52 6.06
C LYS A 221 16.22 7.08 6.76
N LEU A 222 16.49 5.78 6.82
CA LEU A 222 17.72 5.22 7.41
C LEU A 222 18.98 5.77 6.73
N TRP A 223 18.93 5.94 5.41
CA TRP A 223 20.03 6.53 4.62
C TRP A 223 20.36 7.97 5.03
N LYS A 224 19.36 8.73 5.53
CA LYS A 224 19.55 10.10 6.01
C LYS A 224 20.07 10.16 7.44
N LEU A 225 19.86 9.12 8.25
CA LEU A 225 20.29 9.07 9.66
C LEU A 225 21.81 8.81 9.83
N LYS A 226 22.62 9.11 8.80
CA LYS A 226 24.08 8.87 8.75
C LYS A 226 24.51 7.44 9.09
N MET A 227 23.60 6.46 9.00
CA MET A 227 23.97 5.06 9.15
C MET A 227 24.97 4.68 8.05
N ASN A 228 25.98 3.86 8.40
CA ASN A 228 27.02 3.50 7.45
C ASN A 228 26.39 2.82 6.24
N ARG A 229 26.54 3.45 5.08
CA ARG A 229 25.95 3.02 3.80
C ARG A 229 26.38 1.61 3.43
N GLY A 230 27.61 1.23 3.80
CA GLY A 230 28.12 -0.11 3.60
C GLY A 230 27.27 -1.18 4.30
N TYR A 231 26.93 -0.99 5.58
CA TYR A 231 26.10 -1.95 6.33
C TYR A 231 24.67 -2.02 5.80
N LEU A 232 24.09 -0.88 5.39
CA LEU A 232 22.76 -0.86 4.77
C LEU A 232 22.72 -1.63 3.44
N CYS A 233 23.69 -1.37 2.55
CA CYS A 233 23.78 -2.08 1.28
C CYS A 233 24.11 -3.57 1.49
N ALA A 234 25.03 -3.90 2.40
CA ALA A 234 25.38 -5.28 2.71
C ALA A 234 24.19 -6.05 3.28
N GLY A 235 23.43 -5.44 4.20
CA GLY A 235 22.20 -6.03 4.73
C GLY A 235 21.16 -6.28 3.64
N PHE A 236 20.96 -5.31 2.72
CA PHE A 236 20.05 -5.50 1.60
C PHE A 236 20.49 -6.63 0.66
N VAL A 237 21.78 -6.69 0.32
CA VAL A 237 22.35 -7.77 -0.50
C VAL A 237 22.21 -9.13 0.18
N LEU A 238 22.46 -9.21 1.50
CA LEU A 238 22.31 -10.45 2.27
C LEU A 238 20.85 -10.93 2.28
N VAL A 239 19.89 -10.02 2.47
CA VAL A 239 18.46 -10.35 2.42
C VAL A 239 18.07 -10.84 1.02
N LEU A 240 18.51 -10.17 -0.03
CA LEU A 240 18.26 -10.60 -1.41
C LEU A 240 18.87 -11.97 -1.69
N ALA A 241 20.14 -12.18 -1.36
CA ALA A 241 20.82 -13.46 -1.55
C ALA A 241 20.12 -14.60 -0.78
N GLY A 242 19.70 -14.33 0.46
CA GLY A 242 18.94 -15.28 1.27
C GLY A 242 17.61 -15.66 0.63
N PHE A 243 16.81 -14.68 0.17
CA PHE A 243 15.55 -14.98 -0.50
C PHE A 243 15.74 -15.65 -1.86
N SER A 244 16.75 -15.25 -2.65
CA SER A 244 17.11 -15.93 -3.90
C SER A 244 17.48 -17.39 -3.66
N ALA A 245 18.28 -17.69 -2.63
CA ALA A 245 18.61 -19.06 -2.27
C ALA A 245 17.36 -19.87 -1.88
N LYS A 246 16.44 -19.28 -1.10
CA LYS A 246 15.16 -19.93 -0.77
C LYS A 246 14.30 -20.20 -2.00
N THR A 247 14.27 -19.30 -2.97
CA THR A 247 13.57 -19.52 -4.24
C THR A 247 14.19 -20.69 -5.02
N VAL A 248 15.52 -20.75 -5.11
CA VAL A 248 16.22 -21.85 -5.78
C VAL A 248 15.94 -23.19 -5.08
N ILE A 249 15.96 -23.22 -3.75
CA ILE A 249 15.61 -24.42 -2.98
C ILE A 249 14.15 -24.81 -3.27
N ARG A 250 13.23 -23.85 -3.25
CA ARG A 250 11.80 -24.08 -3.51
C ARG A 250 11.53 -24.59 -4.92
N ASN A 251 12.34 -24.22 -5.91
CA ASN A 251 12.19 -24.73 -7.29
C ASN A 251 12.37 -26.26 -7.37
N TRP A 252 13.09 -26.88 -6.43
CA TRP A 252 13.19 -28.33 -6.36
C TRP A 252 11.85 -28.99 -6.02
N ASP A 253 11.03 -28.35 -5.18
CA ASP A 253 9.70 -28.86 -4.82
C ASP A 253 8.80 -29.02 -6.06
N TRP A 254 8.97 -28.13 -7.05
CA TRP A 254 8.21 -28.10 -8.30
C TRP A 254 8.70 -29.07 -9.39
N LYS A 255 9.73 -29.87 -9.12
CA LYS A 255 10.32 -30.75 -10.13
C LYS A 255 9.35 -31.88 -10.55
N ASN A 256 8.66 -32.49 -9.58
CA ASN A 256 7.75 -33.61 -9.76
C ASN A 256 6.49 -33.41 -8.90
N GLU A 257 5.36 -34.00 -9.29
CA GLU A 257 4.10 -33.92 -8.52
C GLU A 257 4.24 -34.50 -7.10
N GLU A 258 4.89 -35.65 -6.95
CA GLU A 258 5.12 -36.29 -5.65
C GLU A 258 5.89 -35.37 -4.70
N SER A 259 6.96 -34.74 -5.18
CA SER A 259 7.76 -33.76 -4.44
C SER A 259 6.91 -32.57 -3.98
N LEU A 260 6.07 -32.04 -4.88
CA LEU A 260 5.16 -30.94 -4.57
C LEU A 260 4.16 -31.33 -3.48
N PHE A 261 3.55 -32.52 -3.56
CA PHE A 261 2.63 -33.02 -2.54
C PHE A 261 3.34 -33.27 -1.20
N CYS A 262 4.49 -33.95 -1.21
CA CYS A 262 5.27 -34.23 -0.01
C CYS A 262 5.69 -32.95 0.73
N SER A 263 6.02 -31.88 0.00
CA SER A 263 6.35 -30.58 0.60
C SER A 263 5.19 -30.00 1.43
N ALA A 264 3.94 -30.26 1.02
CA ALA A 264 2.74 -29.73 1.64
C ALA A 264 2.19 -30.58 2.78
N ILE A 265 2.50 -31.88 2.85
CA ILE A 265 1.99 -32.79 3.90
C ILE A 265 2.28 -32.27 5.31
N SER A 266 3.45 -31.63 5.50
CA SER A 266 3.85 -31.06 6.78
C SER A 266 2.96 -29.90 7.26
N PHE A 267 2.27 -29.23 6.32
CA PHE A 267 1.44 -28.06 6.59
C PHE A 267 -0.04 -28.32 6.39
N ASN A 268 -0.41 -29.23 5.50
CA ASN A 268 -1.78 -29.57 5.16
C ASN A 268 -1.92 -31.11 5.14
N PRO A 269 -1.95 -31.77 6.31
CA PRO A 269 -2.01 -33.22 6.36
C PRO A 269 -3.34 -33.72 5.77
N PRO A 270 -3.30 -34.75 4.90
CA PRO A 270 -4.52 -35.37 4.39
C PRO A 270 -5.35 -35.97 5.54
N LYS A 271 -6.68 -35.82 5.44
CA LYS A 271 -7.63 -36.49 6.33
C LYS A 271 -7.83 -37.95 5.96
#